data_AF-A0A098THD8-F1
#
_entry.id   AF-A0A098THD8-F1
#
_cell.length_a   1.000
_cell.length_b   1.000
_cell.length_c   1.000
_cell.angle_alpha   90.00
_cell.angle_beta   90.00
_cell.angle_gamma   90.00
#
_symmetry.space_group_name_H-M   'P 1'
#
loop_
_entity.id
_entity.type
_entity.pdbx_description
1 polymer ?
#
loop_
_entity_poly.entity_id
_entity_poly.type
_entity_poly.pdbx_seq_one_letter_code
_entity_poly.pdbx_strand_id
1 'polypeptide(L)'
;MLYLVAIVLSFAACAQAVASELASGNIKHLKHGRKPNAGVALLPMIPVFQLVALGLAWVLEQVVPNYAILVLVALYLCIFLFWVVSYKRLRSQLQVAVAAVNSKDRA
;
A
#
# COMPACT_ATOMS: atom_id res chain seq x y z
N MET A 1 16.00 2.15 19.13
CA MET A 1 15.32 3.12 18.23
C MET A 1 14.96 2.53 16.88
N LEU A 2 15.86 1.76 16.24
CA LEU A 2 15.63 1.14 14.93
C LEU A 2 14.28 0.39 14.81
N TYR A 3 13.97 -0.49 15.75
CA TYR A 3 12.72 -1.26 15.75
C TYR A 3 11.46 -0.40 15.84
N LEU A 4 11.50 0.69 16.61
CA LEU A 4 10.38 1.63 16.71
C LEU A 4 10.17 2.35 15.37
N VAL A 5 11.25 2.78 14.73
CA VAL A 5 11.20 3.36 13.37
C VAL A 5 10.65 2.35 12.38
N ALA A 6 11.09 1.09 12.43
CA ALA A 6 10.60 0.02 11.56
C ALA A 6 9.09 -0.20 11.70
N ILE A 7 8.57 -0.21 12.93
CA ILE A 7 7.14 -0.34 13.20
C ILE A 7 6.36 0.84 12.63
N VAL A 8 6.81 2.09 12.87
CA VAL A 8 6.12 3.28 12.34
C VAL A 8 6.07 3.26 10.81
N LEU A 9 7.19 2.93 10.17
CA LEU A 9 7.26 2.81 8.71
C LEU A 9 6.43 1.65 8.18
N SER A 10 6.30 0.54 8.92
CA SER A 10 5.47 -0.60 8.51
C SER A 10 3.99 -0.26 8.52
N PHE A 11 3.51 0.53 9.50
CA PHE A 11 2.14 1.02 9.50
C PHE A 11 1.84 1.93 8.30
N ALA A 12 2.79 2.81 7.96
CA ALA A 12 2.66 3.67 6.80
C ALA A 12 2.64 2.88 5.48
N ALA A 13 3.52 1.87 5.33
CA ALA A 13 3.53 0.96 4.20
C ALA A 13 2.25 0.11 4.12
N CYS A 14 1.73 -0.34 5.27
CA CYS A 14 0.46 -1.05 5.34
C CYS A 14 -0.69 -0.17 4.85
N ALA A 15 -0.78 1.08 5.31
CA ALA A 15 -1.81 2.02 4.84
C ALA A 15 -1.76 2.25 3.33
N GLN A 16 -0.56 2.31 2.74
CA GLN A 16 -0.37 2.42 1.29
C GLN A 16 -0.86 1.18 0.53
N ALA A 17 -0.54 -0.02 1.04
CA ALA A 17 -1.02 -1.27 0.49
C ALA A 17 -2.55 -1.33 0.54
N VAL A 18 -3.14 -0.99 1.70
CA VAL A 18 -4.60 -0.91 1.89
C VAL A 18 -5.26 0.03 0.88
N ALA A 19 -4.72 1.24 0.72
CA ALA A 19 -5.27 2.20 -0.25
C ALA A 19 -5.23 1.68 -1.69
N SER A 20 -4.15 0.98 -2.05
CA SER A 20 -4.00 0.39 -3.39
C SER A 20 -4.97 -0.75 -3.63
N GLU A 21 -5.14 -1.65 -2.65
CA GLU A 21 -6.09 -2.76 -2.74
C GLU A 21 -7.54 -2.28 -2.81
N LEU A 22 -7.90 -1.23 -2.07
CA LEU A 22 -9.22 -0.60 -2.19
C LEU A 22 -9.48 -0.09 -3.61
N ALA A 23 -8.51 0.62 -4.20
CA ALA A 23 -8.65 1.14 -5.56
C ALA A 23 -8.70 0.02 -6.60
N SER A 24 -7.79 -0.95 -6.52
CA SER A 24 -7.73 -2.12 -7.42
C SER A 24 -8.99 -2.98 -7.34
N GLY A 25 -9.41 -3.31 -6.12
CA GLY A 25 -10.63 -4.08 -5.87
C GLY A 25 -11.85 -3.36 -6.43
N ASN A 26 -12.01 -2.06 -6.17
CA ASN A 26 -13.14 -1.30 -6.70
C ASN A 26 -13.15 -1.23 -8.24
N ILE A 27 -11.99 -1.09 -8.89
CA ILE A 27 -11.89 -1.19 -10.35
C ILE A 27 -12.41 -2.56 -10.83
N LYS A 28 -12.01 -3.65 -10.17
CA LYS A 28 -12.51 -5.00 -10.51
C LYS A 28 -14.02 -5.13 -10.29
N HIS A 29 -14.57 -4.58 -9.21
CA HIS A 29 -16.02 -4.60 -8.97
C HIS A 29 -16.77 -3.86 -10.09
N LEU A 30 -16.35 -2.65 -10.43
CA LEU A 30 -16.97 -1.84 -11.49
C LEU A 30 -16.88 -2.51 -12.87
N LYS A 31 -15.73 -3.14 -13.21
CA LYS A 31 -15.58 -3.89 -14.47
C LYS A 31 -16.55 -5.06 -14.61
N HIS A 32 -16.97 -5.67 -13.50
CA HIS A 32 -17.93 -6.77 -13.50
C HIS A 32 -19.37 -6.31 -13.20
N GLY A 33 -19.64 -4.99 -13.23
CA GLY A 33 -20.96 -4.43 -12.95
C GLY A 33 -21.44 -4.60 -11.49
N ARG A 34 -20.52 -4.89 -10.56
CA ARG A 34 -20.83 -5.04 -9.13
C ARG A 34 -20.61 -3.73 -8.40
N LYS A 35 -21.40 -3.49 -7.35
CA LYS A 35 -21.20 -2.33 -6.44
C LYS A 35 -19.81 -2.41 -5.78
N PRO A 36 -19.13 -1.28 -5.57
CA PRO A 36 -17.82 -1.24 -4.92
C PRO A 36 -17.93 -1.75 -3.48
N ASN A 37 -17.23 -2.85 -3.17
CA ASN A 37 -17.18 -3.43 -1.83
C ASN A 37 -15.82 -4.08 -1.52
N ALA A 38 -14.72 -3.44 -1.96
CA ALA A 38 -13.37 -3.99 -1.80
C ALA A 38 -12.81 -3.90 -0.37
N GLY A 39 -13.52 -3.28 0.58
CA GLY A 39 -13.03 -3.05 1.95
C GLY A 39 -12.85 -4.30 2.79
N VAL A 40 -13.47 -5.42 2.41
CA VAL A 40 -13.53 -6.64 3.24
C VAL A 40 -12.22 -7.45 3.21
N ALA A 41 -11.34 -7.25 2.23
CA ALA A 41 -10.10 -8.02 2.07
C ALA A 41 -8.89 -7.51 2.90
N LEU A 42 -9.06 -6.43 3.68
CA LEU A 42 -7.96 -5.68 4.31
C LEU A 42 -7.40 -6.30 5.61
N LEU A 43 -8.11 -7.24 6.21
CA LEU A 43 -7.92 -7.59 7.62
C LEU A 43 -6.72 -8.49 7.97
N PRO A 44 -6.10 -9.30 7.09
CA PRO A 44 -4.94 -10.10 7.49
C PRO A 44 -3.57 -9.42 7.24
N MET A 45 -3.50 -8.27 6.55
CA MET A 45 -2.19 -7.72 6.14
C MET A 45 -1.46 -6.96 7.26
N ILE A 46 -2.20 -6.34 8.20
CA ILE A 46 -1.61 -5.48 9.24
C ILE A 46 -0.52 -6.21 10.04
N PRO A 47 -0.70 -7.42 10.60
CA PRO A 47 0.37 -8.06 11.36
C PRO A 47 1.56 -8.50 10.48
N VAL A 48 1.34 -8.79 9.19
CA VAL A 48 2.39 -9.30 8.30
C VAL A 48 3.43 -8.22 7.97
N PHE A 49 3.00 -7.00 7.65
CA PHE A 49 3.91 -5.89 7.37
C PHE A 49 4.83 -5.57 8.55
N GLN A 50 4.30 -5.69 9.77
CA GLN A 50 5.01 -5.40 11.01
C GLN A 50 6.10 -6.43 11.25
N LEU A 51 5.78 -7.72 11.07
CA LEU A 51 6.75 -8.81 11.21
C LEU A 51 7.87 -8.71 10.17
N VAL A 52 7.54 -8.38 8.92
CA VAL A 52 8.54 -8.17 7.85
C VAL A 52 9.46 -7.00 8.17
N ALA A 53 8.90 -5.88 8.62
CA ALA A 53 9.70 -4.70 8.98
C ALA A 53 10.63 -4.96 10.18
N LEU A 54 10.16 -5.70 11.19
CA LEU A 54 10.99 -6.11 12.32
C LEU A 54 12.10 -7.08 11.91
N GLY A 55 11.80 -8.04 11.03
CA GLY A 55 12.81 -8.94 10.45
C GLY A 55 13.89 -8.19 9.68
N LEU A 56 13.49 -7.22 8.83
CA LEU A 56 14.43 -6.35 8.11
C LEU A 56 15.28 -5.50 9.06
N ALA A 57 14.67 -4.92 10.09
CA ALA A 57 15.39 -4.16 11.11
C ALA A 57 16.43 -5.02 11.83
N TRP A 58 16.07 -6.25 12.20
CA TRP A 58 16.99 -7.20 12.82
C TRP A 58 18.17 -7.53 11.89
N VAL A 59 17.91 -7.83 10.61
CA VAL A 59 18.99 -8.09 9.63
C VAL A 59 19.91 -6.88 9.47
N LEU A 60 19.35 -5.66 9.37
CA LEU A 60 20.14 -4.43 9.23
C LEU A 60 20.99 -4.15 10.46
N GLU A 61 20.51 -4.48 11.65
CA GLU A 61 21.28 -4.36 12.89
C GLU A 61 22.50 -5.30 12.89
N GLN A 62 22.39 -6.50 12.29
CA GLN A 62 23.51 -7.44 12.18
C GLN A 62 24.53 -7.05 11.11
N VAL A 63 24.08 -6.53 9.96
CA VAL A 63 24.94 -6.30 8.79
C VAL A 63 25.58 -4.90 8.81
N VAL A 64 24.83 -3.87 9.18
CA VAL A 64 25.27 -2.46 9.13
C VAL A 64 24.70 -1.65 10.31
N PRO A 65 25.05 -1.97 11.56
CA PRO A 65 24.43 -1.37 12.76
C PRO A 65 24.49 0.16 12.77
N ASN A 66 25.63 0.73 12.34
CA ASN A 66 25.85 2.18 12.34
C ASN A 66 24.96 2.94 11.34
N TYR A 67 24.49 2.28 10.27
CA TYR A 67 23.70 2.91 9.21
C TYR A 67 22.30 2.31 9.07
N ALA A 68 21.93 1.34 9.92
CA ALA A 68 20.69 0.57 9.82
C ALA A 68 19.44 1.46 9.69
N ILE A 69 19.35 2.54 10.49
CA ILE A 69 18.21 3.47 10.45
C ILE A 69 18.16 4.21 9.10
N LEU A 70 19.29 4.71 8.62
CA LEU A 70 19.36 5.45 7.35
C LEU A 70 18.99 4.56 6.18
N VAL A 71 19.53 3.33 6.15
CA VAL A 71 19.20 2.34 5.12
C VAL A 71 17.71 1.99 5.16
N LEU A 72 17.14 1.76 6.34
CA LEU A 72 15.72 1.45 6.49
C LEU A 72 14.82 2.59 5.98
N VAL A 73 15.15 3.84 6.31
CA VAL A 73 14.42 5.02 5.84
C VAL A 73 14.58 5.19 4.33
N ALA A 74 15.78 5.01 3.79
CA ALA A 74 16.03 5.12 2.35
C ALA A 74 15.23 4.06 1.56
N LEU A 75 15.21 2.81 2.03
CA LEU A 75 14.40 1.74 1.44
C LEU A 75 12.91 2.09 1.46
N TYR A 76 12.41 2.58 2.60
CA TYR A 76 11.02 3.03 2.69
C TYR A 76 10.72 4.18 1.72
N LEU A 77 11.62 5.18 1.59
CA LEU A 77 11.44 6.29 0.66
C LEU A 77 11.38 5.82 -0.80
N CYS A 78 12.24 4.87 -1.20
CA CYS A 78 12.19 4.26 -2.53
C CYS A 78 10.84 3.57 -2.78
N ILE A 79 10.36 2.77 -1.82
CA ILE A 79 9.05 2.10 -1.90
C ILE A 79 7.93 3.14 -1.98
N PHE A 80 7.99 4.19 -1.17
CA PHE A 80 7.00 5.25 -1.13
C PHE A 80 6.91 6.00 -2.47
N LEU A 81 8.04 6.39 -3.06
CA LEU A 81 8.07 7.07 -4.34
C LEU A 81 7.50 6.19 -5.47
N PHE A 82 7.88 4.90 -5.48
CA PHE A 82 7.31 3.93 -6.41
C PHE A 82 5.80 3.76 -6.23
N TRP A 83 5.36 3.70 -4.96
CA TRP A 83 3.94 3.60 -4.61
C TRP A 83 3.16 4.82 -5.08
N VAL A 84 3.67 6.04 -4.90
CA VAL A 84 2.99 7.28 -5.33
C VAL A 84 2.69 7.25 -6.83
N VAL A 85 3.67 6.85 -7.65
CA VAL A 85 3.49 6.75 -9.12
C VAL A 85 2.45 5.69 -9.46
N SER A 86 2.57 4.50 -8.86
CA SER A 86 1.66 3.38 -9.08
C SER A 86 0.23 3.70 -8.66
N TYR A 87 0.07 4.31 -7.49
CA TYR A 87 -1.23 4.69 -6.92
C TYR A 87 -1.91 5.79 -7.73
N LYS A 88 -1.17 6.78 -8.25
CA LYS A 88 -1.73 7.79 -9.17
C LYS A 88 -2.34 7.15 -10.41
N ARG A 89 -1.64 6.18 -11.01
CA ARG A 89 -2.14 5.43 -12.18
C ARG A 89 -3.41 4.66 -11.83
N LEU A 90 -3.43 3.99 -10.67
CA LEU A 90 -4.56 3.22 -10.19
C LEU A 90 -5.78 4.11 -9.91
N ARG A 91 -5.58 5.28 -9.30
CA ARG A 91 -6.63 6.26 -9.03
C ARG A 91 -7.24 6.82 -10.32
N SER A 92 -6.41 7.10 -11.33
CA SER A 92 -6.90 7.53 -12.64
C SER A 92 -7.77 6.46 -13.29
N GLN A 93 -7.37 5.19 -13.26
CA GLN A 93 -8.18 4.08 -13.78
C GLN A 93 -9.52 3.94 -13.04
N LEU A 94 -9.53 4.13 -11.72
CA LEU A 94 -10.76 4.10 -10.93
C LEU A 94 -11.72 5.23 -11.35
N GLN A 95 -11.21 6.45 -11.54
CA GLN A 95 -12.04 7.59 -11.99
C GLN A 95 -12.66 7.33 -13.36
N VAL A 96 -11.88 6.80 -14.32
CA VAL A 96 -12.37 6.44 -15.65
C VAL A 96 -13.47 5.36 -15.55
N ALA A 97 -13.26 4.34 -14.72
CA ALA A 97 -14.24 3.27 -14.53
C ALA A 97 -15.55 3.78 -13.91
N VAL A 98 -15.48 4.67 -12.91
CA VAL A 98 -16.66 5.29 -12.30
C VAL A 98 -17.41 6.16 -13.31
N ALA A 99 -16.70 6.96 -14.11
CA ALA A 99 -17.32 7.80 -15.13
C ALA A 99 -18.07 6.97 -16.19
N ALA A 100 -17.47 5.86 -16.64
CA ALA A 100 -18.08 4.96 -17.63
C ALA A 100 -19.36 4.28 -17.11
N VAL A 101 -19.41 3.92 -15.82
CA VAL A 101 -20.64 3.38 -15.21
C VAL A 101 -21.71 4.46 -15.11
N ASN A 102 -21.36 5.66 -14.62
CA ASN A 102 -22.31 6.77 -14.49
C ASN A 102 -22.90 7.25 -15.82
N SER A 103 -22.15 7.16 -16.93
CA SER A 103 -22.67 7.49 -18.26
C SER A 103 -23.66 6.45 -18.78
N LYS A 104 -23.47 5.18 -18.41
CA LYS A 104 -24.34 4.07 -18.82
C LYS A 104 -25.69 4.09 -18.10
N ASP A 105 -25.72 4.55 -16.85
CA ASP A 105 -26.95 4.71 -16.07
C ASP A 105 -27.79 5.94 -16.50
N ARG A 106 -27.24 6.84 -17.32
CA ARG A 106 -27.92 8.05 -17.82
C ARG A 106 -28.46 7.93 -19.25
N ALA A 107 -28.11 6.86 -19.96
CA ALA A 107 -28.54 6.57 -21.33
C ALA A 107 -29.68 5.54 -21.31
#